data_AF-A0A160INH3-F1
#
_entry.id   AF-A0A160INH3-F1
#
_cell.length_a   1.000
_cell.length_b   1.000
_cell.length_c   1.000
_cell.angle_alpha   90.00
_cell.angle_beta   90.00
_cell.angle_gamma   90.00
#
_symmetry.space_group_name_H-M   'P 1'
#
loop_
_entity.id
_entity.type
_entity.pdbx_description
1 polymer ?
#
loop_
_entity_poly.entity_id
_entity_poly.type
_entity_poly.pdbx_seq_one_letter_code
_entity_poly.pdbx_strand_id
1 'polypeptide(L)' 'MNRFRLRLIYNLFIILIALLIGFFYFPSAQSQFAFLVSGIGFFLTLGFIIPKSKRNLRMGFMIAFFLTFSMVFAISYFK' A
#
# COMPACT_ATOMS: atom_id res chain seq x y z
N MET A 1 20.13 -10.15 14.09
CA MET A 1 18.77 -9.74 13.64
C MET A 1 18.41 -10.53 12.38
N ASN A 2 17.33 -11.33 12.39
CA ASN A 2 16.96 -12.14 11.22
C ASN A 2 16.69 -11.24 9.99
N ARG A 3 17.27 -11.58 8.83
CA ARG A 3 17.13 -10.81 7.57
C ARG A 3 15.66 -10.51 7.21
N PHE A 4 14.75 -11.37 7.65
CA PHE A 4 13.30 -11.21 7.52
C PHE A 4 12.75 -10.00 8.30
N ARG A 5 13.12 -9.85 9.57
CA ARG A 5 12.67 -8.71 10.40
C ARG A 5 13.18 -7.38 9.85
N LEU A 6 14.42 -7.38 9.34
CA LEU A 6 15.05 -6.18 8.76
C LEU A 6 14.31 -5.71 7.49
N ARG A 7 13.95 -6.64 6.59
CA ARG A 7 13.12 -6.32 5.40
C ARG A 7 11.73 -5.81 5.77
N LEU A 8 11.12 -6.39 6.81
CA LEU A 8 9.78 -6.02 7.23
C LEU A 8 9.74 -4.60 7.82
N ILE A 9 10.73 -4.26 8.65
CA ILE A 9 10.92 -2.90 9.19
C ILE A 9 11.19 -1.90 8.06
N TYR A 10 12.05 -2.25 7.10
CA TYR A 10 12.36 -1.39 5.96
C TYR A 10 11.12 -1.10 5.09
N ASN A 11 10.32 -2.13 4.79
CA ASN A 11 9.07 -1.95 4.05
C ASN A 11 8.07 -1.09 4.81
N LEU A 12 7.90 -1.31 6.12
CA LEU A 12 7.05 -0.47 6.97
C LEU A 12 7.49 1.00 6.96
N PHE A 13 8.80 1.24 7.02
CA PHE A 13 9.35 2.60 6.98
C PHE A 13 9.05 3.30 5.65
N ILE A 14 9.21 2.60 4.52
CA ILE A 14 8.86 3.12 3.19
C ILE A 14 7.36 3.45 3.10
N ILE A 15 6.50 2.54 3.56
CA ILE A 15 5.04 2.75 3.57
C ILE A 15 4.69 4.00 4.37
N LEU A 16 5.31 4.18 5.54
CA LEU A 16 5.02 5.28 6.44
C LEU A 16 5.44 6.63 5.84
N ILE A 17 6.62 6.70 5.20
CA ILE A 17 7.05 7.89 4.45
C ILE A 17 6.11 8.17 3.28
N ALA A 18 5.75 7.14 2.50
CA ALA A 18 4.85 7.28 1.36
C ALA A 18 3.46 7.79 1.79
N LEU A 19 2.93 7.32 2.93
CA LEU A 19 1.69 7.82 3.49
C LEU A 19 1.79 9.28 3.96
N LEU A 20 2.90 9.67 4.59
CA LEU A 20 3.12 11.06 4.98
C LEU A 20 3.14 11.99 3.76
N ILE A 21 3.89 11.63 2.71
CA ILE A 21 3.93 12.39 1.45
C ILE A 21 2.54 12.42 0.81
N GLY A 22 1.84 11.28 0.76
CA GLY A 22 0.47 11.20 0.27
C GLY A 22 -0.47 12.16 0.99
N PHE A 23 -0.38 12.22 2.32
CA PHE A 23 -1.24 13.08 3.13
C PHE A 23 -0.95 14.57 2.94
N PHE A 24 0.34 14.97 2.97
CA PHE A 24 0.72 16.38 2.87
C PHE A 24 0.47 17.00 1.49
N TYR A 25 0.56 16.21 0.43
CA TYR A 25 0.45 16.70 -0.95
C TYR A 25 -0.92 16.43 -1.57
N PHE A 26 -1.92 15.97 -0.81
CA PHE A 26 -3.26 15.71 -1.34
C PHE A 26 -4.00 17.03 -1.70
N PRO A 27 -4.69 17.15 -2.85
CA PRO A 27 -5.00 16.13 -3.87
C PRO A 27 -4.12 16.19 -5.13
N SER A 28 -2.81 16.44 -5.02
CA SER A 28 -1.92 16.48 -6.18
C SER A 28 -1.65 15.08 -6.77
N ALA A 29 -1.22 15.02 -8.04
CA ALA A 29 -0.76 13.78 -8.68
C ALA A 29 0.37 13.07 -7.91
N GLN A 30 1.21 13.83 -7.21
CA GLN A 30 2.28 13.29 -6.37
C GLN A 30 1.73 12.49 -5.18
N SER A 31 0.64 12.97 -4.57
CA SER A 31 -0.01 12.26 -3.47
C SER A 31 -0.62 10.93 -3.91
N GLN A 32 -1.22 10.90 -5.10
CA GLN A 32 -1.82 9.70 -5.68
C GLN A 32 -0.75 8.64 -5.97
N PHE A 33 0.40 9.05 -6.51
CA PHE A 33 1.55 8.17 -6.69
C PHE A 33 2.08 7.64 -5.34
N ALA A 34 2.17 8.50 -4.33
CA ALA A 34 2.61 8.12 -3.00
C ALA A 34 1.66 7.09 -2.34
N PHE A 35 0.35 7.25 -2.49
CA PHE A 35 -0.64 6.25 -2.03
C PHE A 35 -0.57 4.93 -2.80
N LEU A 36 -0.23 4.97 -4.09
CA LEU A 36 -0.01 3.77 -4.89
C LEU A 36 1.21 2.98 -4.36
N VAL A 37 2.32 3.70 -4.13
CA VAL A 37 3.55 3.12 -3.54
C VAL A 37 3.29 2.56 -2.14
N SER A 38 2.55 3.27 -1.29
CA SER A 38 2.20 2.78 0.05
C SER A 38 1.35 1.52 -0.03
N GLY A 39 0.42 1.45 -0.98
CA GLY A 39 -0.40 0.28 -1.27
C GLY A 39 0.39 -0.96 -1.65
N ILE A 40 1.30 -0.83 -2.62
CA ILE A 40 2.19 -1.91 -3.05
C ILE A 40 3.06 -2.37 -1.88
N GLY A 41 3.63 -1.42 -1.12
CA GLY A 41 4.43 -1.72 0.07
C GLY A 41 3.62 -2.50 1.10
N PHE A 42 2.38 -2.09 1.36
CA PHE A 42 1.48 -2.78 2.29
C PHE A 42 1.20 -4.21 1.82
N PHE A 43 0.95 -4.40 0.52
CA PHE A 43 0.71 -5.70 -0.06
C PHE A 43 1.91 -6.65 0.03
N LEU A 44 3.11 -6.15 -0.26
CA LEU A 44 4.35 -6.91 -0.10
C LEU A 44 4.56 -7.31 1.37
N THR A 45 4.25 -6.40 2.30
CA THR A 45 4.37 -6.62 3.74
C THR A 45 3.37 -7.66 4.25
N LEU A 46 2.11 -7.61 3.78
CA LEU A 46 1.11 -8.66 4.03
C LEU A 46 1.55 -10.01 3.47
N GLY A 47 2.25 -10.04 2.34
CA GLY A 47 2.83 -11.27 1.78
C GLY A 47 3.90 -11.93 2.66
N PHE A 48 4.56 -11.15 3.52
CA PHE A 48 5.49 -11.68 4.52
C PHE A 48 4.78 -12.17 5.79
N ILE A 49 3.72 -11.48 6.22
CA ILE A 49 3.01 -11.79 7.48
C ILE A 49 1.99 -12.91 7.30
N ILE A 50 1.28 -12.93 6.16
CA ILE A 50 0.22 -13.91 5.89
C ILE A 50 0.85 -15.21 5.35
N PRO A 51 0.75 -16.33 6.07
CA PRO A 51 1.25 -17.61 5.58
C PRO A 51 0.51 -18.05 4.31
N LYS A 52 1.21 -18.76 3.42
CA LYS A 52 0.69 -19.18 2.10
C LYS A 52 -0.64 -19.94 2.15
N SER A 53 -0.99 -20.55 3.29
CA SER A 53 -2.28 -21.24 3.51
C SER A 53 -3.50 -20.30 3.48
N LYS A 54 -3.32 -18.99 3.74
CA LYS A 54 -4.39 -17.98 3.75
C LYS A 54 -4.42 -17.15 2.46
N ARG A 55 -4.20 -17.79 1.31
CA ARG A 55 -4.17 -17.14 -0.02
C ARG A 55 -5.46 -16.37 -0.34
N ASN A 56 -6.63 -16.89 0.06
CA ASN A 56 -7.92 -16.24 -0.18
C ASN A 56 -8.03 -14.88 0.54
N LEU A 57 -7.51 -14.79 1.76
CA LEU A 57 -7.45 -13.55 2.54
C LEU A 57 -6.53 -12.50 1.88
N ARG A 58 -5.39 -12.95 1.33
CA ARG A 58 -4.47 -12.10 0.57
C ARG A 58 -5.10 -11.57 -0.72
N MET A 59 -5.79 -12.42 -1.48
CA MET A 59 -6.51 -12.02 -2.69
C MET A 59 -7.65 -11.03 -2.37
N GLY A 60 -8.43 -11.29 -1.32
CA GLY A 60 -9.49 -10.39 -0.89
C GLY A 60 -8.98 -8.98 -0.55
N PHE A 61 -7.87 -8.89 0.19
CA PHE A 61 -7.22 -7.61 0.47
C PHE A 61 -6.72 -6.89 -0.78
N MET A 62 -6.18 -7.64 -1.74
CA MET A 62 -5.67 -7.11 -3.00
C MET A 62 -6.78 -6.49 -3.84
N ILE A 63 -7.90 -7.21 -3.96
CA ILE A 63 -9.08 -6.78 -4.71
C ILE A 63 -9.71 -5.55 -4.04
N ALA A 64 -9.87 -5.58 -2.71
CA ALA A 64 -10.39 -4.45 -1.96
C ALA A 64 -9.51 -3.21 -2.17
N PHE A 65 -8.20 -3.33 -2.01
CA PHE A 65 -7.27 -2.21 -2.20
C PHE A 65 -7.36 -1.60 -3.62
N PHE A 66 -7.37 -2.44 -4.66
CA PHE A 66 -7.49 -1.95 -6.04
C PHE A 66 -8.82 -1.25 -6.30
N LEU A 67 -9.93 -1.75 -5.73
CA LEU A 67 -11.24 -1.11 -5.83
C LEU A 67 -11.24 0.26 -5.15
N THR A 68 -10.77 0.37 -3.91
CA THR A 68 -10.73 1.66 -3.20
C THR A 68 -9.80 2.64 -3.90
N PHE A 69 -8.63 2.19 -4.35
CA PHE A 69 -7.68 3.03 -5.08
C PHE A 69 -8.27 3.55 -6.39
N SER A 70 -8.88 2.68 -7.19
CA SER A 70 -9.52 3.07 -8.46
C SER A 70 -10.67 4.05 -8.25
N MET A 71 -11.45 3.87 -7.18
CA MET A 71 -12.55 4.75 -6.83
C MET A 71 -12.05 6.14 -6.41
N VAL A 72 -11.03 6.21 -5.55
CA VAL A 72 -10.39 7.48 -5.15
C VAL A 72 -9.77 8.18 -6.35
N PHE A 73 -9.07 7.44 -7.21
CA PHE A 73 -8.48 7.97 -8.45
C PHE A 73 -9.55 8.54 -9.39
N ALA A 74 -10.64 7.80 -9.62
CA ALA A 74 -11.74 8.25 -10.47
C ALA A 74 -12.39 9.53 -9.92
N ILE A 75 -12.64 9.61 -8.60
CA ILE A 75 -13.20 10.81 -7.98
C ILE A 75 -12.24 12.01 -8.10
N SER A 76 -10.92 11.80 -7.97
CA SER A 76 -9.94 12.88 -8.07
C SER A 76 -9.67 13.38 -9.48
N TYR A 77 -9.85 12.56 -10.53
CA TYR A 77 -9.54 12.94 -11.92
C TYR A 77 -10.76 13.31 -12.76
N PHE A 78 -11.95 12.78 -12.45
CA PHE A 78 -13.19 13.07 -13.18
C PHE A 78 -14.01 14.22 -12.56
N LYS A 79 -13.42 14.96 -11.63
CA LYS A 79 -13.99 16.16 -11.00
C LYS A 79 -13.10 17.35 -11.32
#